data_AF-A0A941A7Q2-F1
#
_entry.id   AF-A0A941A7Q2-F1
#
_cell.length_a   1.000
_cell.length_b   1.000
_cell.length_c   1.000
_cell.angle_alpha   90.00
_cell.angle_beta   90.00
_cell.angle_gamma   90.00
#
_symmetry.space_group_name_H-M   'P 1'
#
loop_
_entity.id
_entity.type
_entity.pdbx_description
1 polymer ?
#
loop_
_entity_poly.entity_id
_entity_poly.type
_entity_poly.pdbx_seq_one_letter_code
_entity_poly.pdbx_strand_id
1 'polypeptide(L)'
;MTSTLLFNPCKLGNVELKNRIVMSPMTRSRAIDNIPNELMANYYRQRSGAGLIITEGTSPSPNGLGYCRIPGIYSQAQVDGWAKVTQAVHSKGSRMFIQLMHTGRISHQANMPENAVIMAPSAVKPAGQIFTDTLGLQDFPVPKAMTQEDINHTRQE
;
A
#
# COMPACT_ATOMS: atom_id res chain seq x y z
N MET A 1 14.69 30.82 22.00
CA MET A 1 13.99 29.52 21.92
C MET A 1 14.90 28.56 21.17
N THR A 2 15.32 27.46 21.80
CA THR A 2 16.07 26.41 21.11
C THR A 2 15.17 25.76 20.08
N SER A 3 15.49 25.95 18.80
CA SER A 3 14.80 25.30 17.69
C SER A 3 14.89 23.77 17.87
N THR A 4 13.74 23.14 18.07
CA THR A 4 13.61 21.69 18.26
C THR A 4 13.85 20.97 16.93
N LEU A 5 14.86 20.08 16.89
CA LEU A 5 15.37 19.38 15.71
C LEU A 5 14.27 18.81 14.79
N LEU A 6 13.20 18.27 15.38
CA LEU A 6 12.10 17.64 14.64
C LEU A 6 11.38 18.59 13.67
N PHE A 7 11.30 19.88 14.00
CA PHE A 7 10.55 20.86 13.20
C PHE A 7 11.42 21.58 12.17
N ASN A 8 12.73 21.33 12.17
CA ASN A 8 13.63 21.94 11.20
C ASN A 8 13.50 21.25 9.84
N PRO A 9 13.49 22.01 8.74
CA PRO A 9 13.59 21.45 7.41
C PRO A 9 14.79 20.51 7.25
N CYS A 10 14.66 19.54 6.36
CA CYS A 10 15.76 18.65 6.01
C CYS A 10 15.64 18.16 4.58
N LYS A 11 16.76 17.69 4.04
CA LYS A 11 16.83 17.06 2.73
C LYS A 11 16.94 15.55 2.89
N LEU A 12 16.11 14.80 2.16
CA LEU A 12 16.16 13.35 2.05
C LEU A 12 16.50 12.98 0.61
N GLY A 13 17.76 12.66 0.34
CA GLY A 13 18.25 12.49 -1.03
C GLY A 13 18.04 13.79 -1.83
N ASN A 14 17.16 13.75 -2.83
CA ASN A 14 16.83 14.90 -3.68
C ASN A 14 15.51 15.59 -3.27
N VAL A 15 14.90 15.16 -2.17
CA VAL A 15 13.59 15.64 -1.72
C VAL A 15 13.74 16.59 -0.54
N GLU A 16 13.28 17.82 -0.72
CA GLU A 16 13.19 18.81 0.36
C GLU A 16 11.94 18.56 1.22
N LEU A 17 12.13 18.44 2.54
CA LEU A 17 11.08 18.22 3.54
C LEU A 17 11.00 19.42 4.49
N LYS A 18 9.77 19.88 4.78
CA LYS A 18 9.52 21.03 5.65
C LYS A 18 9.79 20.77 7.14
N ASN A 19 9.90 19.52 7.55
CA ASN A 19 10.28 19.07 8.89
C ASN A 19 10.72 17.59 8.84
N ARG A 20 11.21 17.06 9.97
CA ARG A 20 11.73 15.68 10.10
C ARG A 20 10.67 14.68 10.57
N ILE A 21 9.40 15.05 10.54
CA ILE A 21 8.30 14.19 10.98
C ILE A 21 7.79 13.42 9.77
N VAL A 22 7.78 12.09 9.89
CA VAL A 22 7.29 11.17 8.87
C VAL A 22 6.00 10.51 9.36
N MET A 23 4.97 10.50 8.51
CA MET A 23 3.82 9.63 8.73
C MET A 23 4.19 8.23 8.23
N SER A 24 4.27 7.28 9.15
CA SER A 24 4.53 5.87 8.87
C SER A 24 3.45 5.26 7.95
N PRO A 25 3.79 4.22 7.16
CA PRO A 25 2.81 3.47 6.39
C PRO A 25 1.83 2.77 7.32
N MET A 26 0.52 2.95 7.08
CA MET A 26 -0.54 2.39 7.93
C MET A 26 -1.71 1.92 7.08
N THR A 27 -1.84 0.61 6.86
CA THR A 27 -2.97 0.01 6.13
C THR A 27 -4.31 0.40 6.74
N ARG A 28 -5.22 0.97 5.92
CA ARG A 28 -6.52 1.47 6.38
C ARG A 28 -7.71 0.72 5.81
N SER A 29 -7.52 -0.12 4.79
CA SER A 29 -8.55 -0.96 4.15
C SER A 29 -9.79 -0.15 3.72
N ARG A 30 -9.57 0.96 3.01
CA ARG A 30 -10.61 1.92 2.58
C ARG A 30 -10.69 2.14 1.06
N ALA A 31 -9.94 1.37 0.28
CA ALA A 31 -9.99 1.44 -1.19
C ALA A 31 -11.10 0.50 -1.70
N ILE A 32 -12.18 1.09 -2.21
CA ILE A 32 -13.24 0.34 -2.90
C ILE A 32 -12.67 -0.11 -4.25
N ASP A 33 -12.84 -1.38 -4.59
CA ASP A 33 -12.27 -2.00 -5.81
C ASP A 33 -10.75 -1.79 -5.94
N ASN A 34 -10.05 -1.68 -4.81
CA ASN A 34 -8.63 -1.36 -4.72
C ASN A 34 -8.25 0.02 -5.33
N ILE A 35 -9.22 0.90 -5.61
CA ILE A 35 -8.99 2.23 -6.18
C ILE A 35 -8.97 3.28 -5.06
N PRO A 36 -7.92 4.13 -4.98
CA PRO A 36 -7.91 5.26 -4.06
C PRO A 36 -9.04 6.25 -4.37
N ASN A 37 -9.75 6.69 -3.33
CA ASN A 37 -10.95 7.52 -3.46
C ASN A 37 -10.84 8.86 -2.70
N GLU A 38 -11.90 9.66 -2.75
CA GLU A 38 -11.93 10.99 -2.12
C GLU A 38 -11.76 10.96 -0.60
N LEU A 39 -12.24 9.91 0.07
CA LEU A 39 -12.04 9.72 1.50
C LEU A 39 -10.54 9.57 1.81
N MET A 40 -9.83 8.78 1.00
CA MET A 40 -8.38 8.60 1.15
C MET A 40 -7.62 9.91 0.85
N ALA A 41 -8.00 10.65 -0.19
CA ALA A 41 -7.40 11.95 -0.50
C ALA A 41 -7.57 12.94 0.65
N ASN A 42 -8.77 13.02 1.25
CA ASN A 42 -9.02 13.85 2.42
C ASN A 42 -8.21 13.39 3.64
N TYR A 43 -8.10 12.08 3.86
CA TYR A 43 -7.33 11.50 4.96
C TYR A 43 -5.85 11.89 4.92
N TYR A 44 -5.20 11.80 3.75
CA TYR A 44 -3.79 12.17 3.60
C TYR A 44 -3.59 13.70 3.59
N ARG A 45 -4.52 14.47 3.00
CA ARG A 45 -4.51 15.94 3.05
C ARG A 45 -4.47 16.46 4.49
N GLN A 46 -5.28 15.89 5.38
CA GLN A 46 -5.31 16.26 6.80
C GLN A 46 -3.97 16.02 7.51
N ARG A 47 -3.16 15.07 7.02
CA ARG A 47 -1.86 14.70 7.61
C ARG A 47 -0.68 15.37 6.93
N SER A 48 -0.94 16.26 5.98
CA SER A 48 0.08 17.06 5.30
C SER A 48 0.66 18.17 6.19
N GLY A 49 0.72 17.96 7.50
CA GLY A 49 1.64 18.66 8.41
C GLY A 49 3.00 17.95 8.51
N ALA A 50 3.04 16.64 8.24
CA ALA A 50 4.27 15.86 8.17
C ALA A 50 5.17 16.35 7.02
N GLY A 51 6.49 16.25 7.20
CA GLY A 51 7.47 16.50 6.15
C GLY A 51 7.32 15.51 5.01
N LEU A 52 7.20 14.22 5.37
CA LEU A 52 6.99 13.10 4.46
C LEU A 52 5.79 12.25 4.91
N ILE A 53 4.99 11.81 3.96
CA ILE A 53 3.95 10.80 4.13
C ILE A 53 4.39 9.55 3.36
N ILE A 54 4.35 8.39 4.00
CA ILE A 54 4.44 7.10 3.31
C ILE A 54 3.02 6.54 3.24
N THR A 55 2.57 6.12 2.06
CA THR A 55 1.22 5.54 1.88
C THR A 55 1.04 4.32 2.76
N GLU A 56 -0.21 3.89 2.94
CA GLU A 56 -0.48 2.48 3.22
C GLU A 56 0.13 1.54 2.17
N GLY A 57 0.22 0.26 2.51
CA GLY A 57 0.72 -0.76 1.58
C GLY A 57 -0.14 -0.81 0.33
N THR A 58 0.49 -0.56 -0.81
CA THR A 58 -0.15 -0.49 -2.12
C THR A 58 0.35 -1.60 -3.01
N SER A 59 -0.57 -2.40 -3.55
CA SER A 59 -0.20 -3.57 -4.34
C SER A 59 0.22 -3.18 -5.77
N PRO A 60 1.40 -3.62 -6.26
CA PRO A 60 1.83 -3.40 -7.64
C PRO A 60 1.18 -4.36 -8.64
N SER A 61 0.40 -5.33 -8.17
CA SER A 61 -0.28 -6.31 -9.03
C SER A 61 -1.54 -6.89 -8.38
N PRO A 62 -2.40 -7.59 -9.14
CA PRO A 62 -3.47 -8.41 -8.57
C PRO A 62 -2.95 -9.47 -7.59
N ASN A 63 -1.79 -10.09 -7.90
CA ASN A 63 -1.19 -11.15 -7.09
C ASN A 63 -0.60 -10.64 -5.76
N GLY A 64 -0.24 -9.36 -5.70
CA GLY A 64 0.26 -8.73 -4.49
C GLY A 64 -0.82 -8.45 -3.43
N LEU A 65 -2.11 -8.53 -3.79
CA LEU A 65 -3.22 -8.28 -2.88
C LEU A 65 -3.36 -9.38 -1.82
N GLY A 66 -3.91 -9.02 -0.66
CA GLY A 66 -4.26 -10.02 0.35
C GLY A 66 -5.18 -9.59 1.47
N TYR A 67 -5.10 -8.33 1.90
CA TYR A 67 -6.08 -7.76 2.82
C TYR A 67 -7.23 -7.13 2.05
N CYS A 68 -8.44 -7.18 2.61
CA CYS A 68 -9.60 -6.50 2.05
C CYS A 68 -9.33 -4.99 1.85
N ARG A 69 -9.76 -4.47 0.70
CA ARG A 69 -9.78 -3.03 0.37
C ARG A 69 -8.45 -2.30 0.54
N ILE A 70 -7.31 -2.97 0.36
CA ILE A 70 -6.03 -2.27 0.21
C ILE A 70 -5.93 -1.67 -1.19
N PRO A 71 -5.30 -0.52 -1.37
CA PRO A 71 -5.17 0.08 -2.69
C PRO A 71 -4.19 -0.70 -3.58
N GLY A 72 -4.40 -0.61 -4.89
CA GLY A 72 -3.45 -1.06 -5.92
C GLY A 72 -2.77 0.10 -6.65
N ILE A 73 -1.82 -0.22 -7.52
CA ILE A 73 -1.17 0.69 -8.49
C ILE A 73 -0.84 -0.03 -9.82
N TYR A 74 -1.68 -0.96 -10.24
CA TYR A 74 -1.53 -1.79 -11.45
C TYR A 74 -2.55 -1.50 -12.54
N SER A 75 -3.38 -0.47 -12.37
CA SER A 75 -4.34 -0.03 -13.38
C SER A 75 -4.41 1.49 -13.50
N GLN A 76 -4.86 1.98 -14.65
CA GLN A 76 -5.00 3.42 -14.87
C GLN A 76 -5.96 4.07 -13.87
N ALA A 77 -7.08 3.41 -13.55
CA ALA A 77 -8.03 3.92 -12.55
C ALA A 77 -7.40 4.09 -11.16
N GLN A 78 -6.49 3.18 -10.79
CA GLN A 78 -5.74 3.28 -9.53
C GLN A 78 -4.72 4.42 -9.58
N VAL A 79 -4.02 4.60 -10.71
CA VAL A 79 -3.11 5.73 -10.94
C VAL A 79 -3.87 7.06 -10.81
N ASP A 80 -5.03 7.18 -11.45
CA ASP A 80 -5.86 8.39 -11.41
C ASP A 80 -6.37 8.67 -9.98
N GLY A 81 -6.74 7.62 -9.24
CA GLY A 81 -7.07 7.71 -7.81
C GLY A 81 -5.91 8.25 -6.98
N TRP A 82 -4.71 7.69 -7.15
CA TRP A 82 -3.50 8.14 -6.46
C TRP A 82 -3.08 9.56 -6.88
N ALA A 83 -3.30 9.96 -8.12
CA ALA A 83 -3.04 11.32 -8.59
C ALA A 83 -3.84 12.35 -7.79
N LYS A 84 -5.12 12.09 -7.49
CA LYS A 84 -5.94 12.95 -6.63
C LYS A 84 -5.39 13.03 -5.20
N VAL A 85 -4.95 11.89 -4.65
CA VAL A 85 -4.37 11.83 -3.29
C VAL A 85 -3.06 12.63 -3.21
N THR A 86 -2.14 12.39 -4.15
CA THR A 86 -0.85 13.08 -4.20
C THR A 86 -1.01 14.58 -4.44
N GLN A 87 -1.92 14.99 -5.32
CA GLN A 87 -2.26 16.41 -5.52
C GLN A 87 -2.75 17.06 -4.22
N ALA A 88 -3.63 16.38 -3.47
CA ALA A 88 -4.14 16.90 -2.20
C ALA A 88 -3.02 17.10 -1.16
N VAL A 89 -2.04 16.18 -1.11
CA VAL A 89 -0.86 16.30 -0.23
C VAL A 89 0.10 17.40 -0.69
N HIS A 90 0.41 17.45 -1.99
CA HIS A 90 1.31 18.44 -2.57
C HIS A 90 0.78 19.86 -2.44
N SER A 91 -0.55 20.06 -2.52
CA SER A 91 -1.19 21.37 -2.29
C SER A 91 -0.94 21.96 -0.89
N LYS A 92 -0.50 21.14 0.07
CA LYS A 92 -0.13 21.52 1.45
C LYS A 92 1.38 21.54 1.70
N GLY A 93 2.19 21.43 0.65
CA GLY A 93 3.65 21.50 0.72
C GLY A 93 4.31 20.29 1.41
N SER A 94 3.59 19.17 1.55
CA SER A 94 4.15 17.90 2.02
C SER A 94 4.60 17.04 0.84
N ARG A 95 5.46 16.05 1.12
CA ARG A 95 5.90 15.05 0.15
C ARG A 95 5.28 13.70 0.46
N MET A 96 5.13 12.86 -0.55
CA MET A 96 4.48 11.56 -0.41
C MET A 96 5.23 10.49 -1.19
N PHE A 97 5.54 9.38 -0.54
CA PHE A 97 6.10 8.17 -1.15
C PHE A 97 5.07 7.06 -1.12
N ILE A 98 5.05 6.24 -2.17
CA ILE A 98 4.25 5.02 -2.22
C ILE A 98 5.03 3.86 -1.60
N GLN A 99 4.38 3.09 -0.72
CA GLN A 99 4.90 1.83 -0.23
C GLN A 99 4.40 0.71 -1.15
N LEU A 100 5.27 0.23 -2.05
CA LEU A 100 4.98 -0.99 -2.81
C LEU A 100 4.98 -2.19 -1.86
N MET A 101 3.91 -2.98 -1.89
CA MET A 101 3.71 -4.11 -0.99
C MET A 101 3.11 -5.29 -1.75
N HIS A 102 3.80 -6.43 -1.71
CA HIS A 102 3.27 -7.72 -2.12
C HIS A 102 3.04 -8.58 -0.88
N THR A 103 1.80 -9.00 -0.61
CA THR A 103 1.45 -9.75 0.62
C THR A 103 1.89 -11.22 0.60
N GLY A 104 2.06 -11.79 -0.60
CA GLY A 104 2.52 -13.17 -0.78
C GLY A 104 1.53 -14.16 -0.15
N ARG A 105 2.02 -15.08 0.70
CA ARG A 105 1.16 -16.06 1.37
C ARG A 105 0.19 -15.49 2.42
N ILE A 106 0.34 -14.23 2.83
CA ILE A 106 -0.57 -13.59 3.80
C ILE A 106 -1.76 -13.01 3.02
N SER A 107 -2.55 -13.92 2.46
CA SER A 107 -3.63 -13.59 1.52
C SER A 107 -4.73 -14.66 1.53
N HIS A 108 -5.86 -14.35 0.91
CA HIS A 108 -6.97 -15.26 0.68
C HIS A 108 -7.70 -14.89 -0.61
N GLN A 109 -8.16 -15.88 -1.39
CA GLN A 109 -8.74 -15.65 -2.72
C GLN A 109 -9.92 -14.68 -2.68
N ALA A 110 -10.74 -14.73 -1.62
CA ALA A 110 -11.87 -13.83 -1.44
C ALA A 110 -11.50 -12.33 -1.28
N ASN A 111 -10.23 -11.99 -1.08
CA ASN A 111 -9.73 -10.62 -1.05
C ASN A 111 -9.00 -10.21 -2.34
N MET A 112 -8.94 -11.11 -3.32
CA MET A 112 -8.19 -10.93 -4.56
C MET A 112 -9.12 -11.05 -5.79
N PRO A 113 -8.72 -10.50 -6.95
CA PRO A 113 -9.40 -10.76 -8.21
C PRO A 113 -9.42 -12.27 -8.54
N GLU A 114 -10.43 -12.71 -9.28
CA GLU A 114 -10.67 -14.13 -9.60
C GLU A 114 -9.47 -14.83 -10.24
N ASN A 115 -8.73 -14.13 -11.10
CA ASN A 115 -7.56 -14.64 -11.81
C ASN A 115 -6.24 -14.50 -11.05
N ALA A 116 -6.25 -13.93 -9.86
CA ALA A 116 -5.05 -13.76 -9.06
C ALA A 116 -4.66 -15.06 -8.35
N VAL A 117 -3.36 -15.26 -8.16
CA VAL A 117 -2.80 -16.48 -7.55
C VAL A 117 -2.03 -16.12 -6.29
N ILE A 118 -2.35 -16.81 -5.20
CA ILE A 118 -1.61 -16.67 -3.94
C ILE A 118 -0.27 -17.40 -4.07
N MET A 119 0.80 -16.63 -4.17
CA MET A 119 2.16 -17.16 -4.39
C MET A 119 3.09 -16.89 -3.22
N ALA A 120 4.08 -17.76 -3.06
CA ALA A 120 5.11 -17.63 -2.03
C ALA A 120 6.42 -18.35 -2.44
N PRO A 121 7.54 -18.11 -1.75
CA PRO A 121 8.78 -18.85 -1.99
C PRO A 121 8.65 -20.37 -1.82
N SER A 122 7.66 -20.84 -1.05
CA SER A 122 7.39 -22.27 -0.82
C SER A 122 5.92 -22.49 -0.49
N ALA A 123 5.41 -23.70 -0.75
CA ALA A 123 4.03 -24.11 -0.47
C ALA A 123 3.79 -24.38 1.02
N VAL A 124 3.97 -23.35 1.86
CA VAL A 124 3.85 -23.44 3.32
C VAL A 124 2.73 -22.53 3.80
N LYS A 125 1.63 -23.13 4.25
CA LYS A 125 0.49 -22.43 4.87
C LYS A 125 0.96 -21.63 6.10
N PRO A 126 0.67 -20.33 6.19
CA PRO A 126 0.92 -19.55 7.39
C PRO A 126 -0.10 -19.93 8.49
N ALA A 127 0.31 -19.78 9.74
CA ALA A 127 -0.58 -20.00 10.88
C ALA A 127 -1.61 -18.86 11.00
N GLY A 128 -2.80 -19.18 11.52
CA GLY A 128 -3.85 -18.21 11.79
C GLY A 128 -4.85 -18.04 10.66
N GLN A 129 -5.53 -16.90 10.68
CA GLN A 129 -6.66 -16.58 9.82
C GLN A 129 -6.55 -15.14 9.29
N ILE A 130 -7.25 -14.86 8.19
CA ILE A 130 -7.38 -13.53 7.60
C ILE A 130 -8.85 -13.19 7.40
N PHE A 131 -9.18 -11.92 7.62
CA PHE A 131 -10.53 -11.42 7.39
C PHE A 131 -10.79 -11.15 5.91
N THR A 132 -11.97 -11.54 5.45
CA THR A 132 -12.49 -11.31 4.10
C THR A 132 -13.85 -10.64 4.18
N ASP A 133 -14.15 -9.76 3.22
CA ASP A 133 -15.42 -9.02 3.24
C ASP A 133 -16.65 -9.91 3.02
N THR A 134 -16.48 -11.00 2.26
CA THR A 134 -17.58 -11.88 1.85
C THR A 134 -17.78 -13.08 2.76
N LEU A 135 -16.72 -13.60 3.38
CA LEU A 135 -16.75 -14.85 4.16
C LEU A 135 -16.34 -14.66 5.63
N GLY A 136 -16.02 -13.43 6.07
CA GLY A 136 -15.52 -13.17 7.41
C GLY A 136 -14.11 -13.73 7.62
N LEU A 137 -13.80 -14.19 8.84
CA LEU A 137 -12.51 -14.82 9.14
C LEU A 137 -12.38 -16.16 8.42
N GLN A 138 -11.30 -16.32 7.67
CA GLN A 138 -10.99 -17.52 6.91
C GLN A 138 -9.58 -18.00 7.23
N ASP A 139 -9.38 -19.31 7.20
CA ASP A 139 -8.06 -19.90 7.27
C ASP A 139 -7.20 -19.48 6.07
N PHE A 140 -5.91 -19.29 6.31
CA PHE A 140 -4.99 -19.11 5.19
C PHE A 140 -4.92 -20.38 4.31
N PRO A 141 -4.90 -20.24 2.98
CA PRO A 141 -4.68 -21.36 2.08
C PRO A 141 -3.19 -21.73 2.01
N VAL A 142 -2.89 -22.90 1.42
CA VAL A 142 -1.51 -23.23 1.01
C VAL A 142 -1.21 -22.42 -0.25
N PRO A 143 -0.15 -21.59 -0.27
CA PRO A 143 0.21 -20.81 -1.46
C PRO A 143 0.84 -21.70 -2.55
N LYS A 144 0.80 -21.25 -3.81
CA LYS A 144 1.63 -21.79 -4.88
C LYS A 144 3.10 -21.46 -4.59
N ALA A 145 3.97 -22.47 -4.62
CA ALA A 145 5.42 -22.25 -4.60
C ALA A 145 5.84 -21.60 -5.93
N MET A 146 6.55 -20.47 -5.85
CA MET A 146 7.02 -19.75 -7.02
C MET A 146 8.09 -20.54 -7.76
N THR A 147 7.93 -20.62 -9.07
CA THR A 147 8.96 -21.02 -10.02
C THR A 147 9.90 -19.85 -10.33
N GLN A 148 11.00 -20.11 -11.04
CA GLN A 148 11.88 -19.05 -11.52
C GLN A 148 11.17 -18.08 -12.48
N GLU A 149 10.21 -18.58 -13.26
CA GLU A 149 9.38 -17.77 -14.15
C GLU A 149 8.46 -16.84 -13.34
N ASP A 150 7.80 -17.36 -12.29
CA ASP A 150 6.98 -16.54 -11.39
C ASP A 150 7.82 -15.41 -10.76
N ILE A 151 9.05 -15.69 -10.31
CA ILE A 151 9.96 -14.66 -9.76
C ILE A 151 10.28 -13.59 -10.80
N ASN A 152 10.55 -13.99 -12.05
CA ASN A 152 10.85 -13.04 -13.12
C ASN A 152 9.63 -12.18 -13.47
N HIS A 153 8.43 -12.76 -13.46
CA HIS A 153 7.19 -12.02 -13.65
C HIS A 153 6.96 -11.02 -12.52
N THR A 154 7.07 -11.43 -11.25
CA THR A 154 6.91 -10.54 -10.09
C THR A 154 7.90 -9.37 -10.08
N ARG A 155 9.08 -9.51 -10.68
CA ARG A 155 10.03 -8.38 -10.84
C ARG A 155 9.57 -7.31 -11.84
N GLN A 156 8.64 -7.65 -12.74
CA GLN A 156 8.08 -6.75 -13.75
C GLN A 156 6.75 -6.12 -13.32
N GLU A 157 6.14 -6.61 -12.23
CA GLU A 157 4.99 -5.98 -11.56
C GLU A 157 5.38 -4.62 -10.97
#